data_AF-A0ABD4RMX5-F1
#
_entry.id   AF-A0ABD4RMX5-F1
#
_cell.length_a   1.000
_cell.length_b   1.000
_cell.length_c   1.000
_cell.angle_alpha   90.00
_cell.angle_beta   90.00
_cell.angle_gamma   90.00
#
_symmetry.space_group_name_H-M   'P 1'
#
loop_
_entity.id
_entity.type
_entity.pdbx_description
1 polymer ?
#
loop_
_entity_poly.entity_id
_entity_poly.type
_entity_poly.pdbx_seq_one_letter_code
_entity_poly.pdbx_strand_id
1 'polypeptide(L)'
;MKNKKFIIAILIIIVGIGVLVKEYSIKEINKADIDVSKYIEYADLASENNAQVNWKYVASIIAVLNKNKLEKVNDSQIKEVSDLFVKDFSKNNKVENLSNVLDELKFNNKQKRLVNDYIEDLKDYGIKPERLKSDTQYMKFINEIETSAIQNYKNYKILPSITIAQAIIESSWGKSSLAKEYNNLFGIKADAYWKGKSVTLETKEHLDTIIDDKFRIYDDKSESIKDHAEFLATNKRYKANGVFDAKTYIYQAKALEKAGYSTAKDESGSNIYAERLIELIQQYNLQLIDSEIQSKL
;
A
#
# COMPACT_ATOMS: atom_id res chain seq x y z
N MET A 1 -1.85 27.31 -17.85
CA MET A 1 -2.77 28.12 -16.99
C MET A 1 -4.26 28.06 -17.39
N LYS A 2 -4.65 27.64 -18.61
CA LYS A 2 -6.07 27.59 -19.02
C LYS A 2 -6.89 26.39 -18.50
N ASN A 3 -6.26 25.25 -18.15
CA ASN A 3 -6.98 24.08 -17.61
C ASN A 3 -7.33 24.16 -16.10
N LYS A 4 -6.63 25.02 -15.34
CA LYS A 4 -6.80 25.11 -13.87
C LYS A 4 -8.19 25.66 -13.45
N LYS A 5 -8.78 26.54 -14.25
CA LYS A 5 -10.12 27.11 -13.97
C LYS A 5 -11.26 26.23 -14.46
N PHE A 6 -11.01 25.35 -15.44
CA PHE A 6 -12.05 24.53 -16.06
C PHE A 6 -12.41 23.30 -15.21
N ILE A 7 -11.40 22.65 -14.61
CA ILE A 7 -11.59 21.48 -13.73
C ILE A 7 -12.35 21.89 -12.45
N ILE A 8 -11.96 23.00 -11.82
CA ILE A 8 -12.67 23.53 -10.64
C ILE A 8 -14.09 23.97 -11.03
N ALA A 9 -14.30 24.53 -12.23
CA ALA A 9 -15.63 24.92 -12.70
C ALA A 9 -16.58 23.72 -12.87
N ILE A 10 -16.12 22.55 -13.33
CA ILE A 10 -16.96 21.35 -13.50
C ILE A 10 -17.39 20.77 -12.15
N LEU A 11 -16.46 20.64 -11.20
CA LEU A 11 -16.79 20.24 -9.82
C LEU A 11 -17.69 21.29 -9.13
N ILE A 12 -17.49 22.59 -9.40
CA ILE A 12 -18.35 23.67 -8.90
C ILE A 12 -19.73 23.68 -9.55
N ILE A 13 -19.89 23.24 -10.81
CA ILE A 13 -21.22 23.14 -11.45
C ILE A 13 -22.11 22.12 -10.72
N ILE A 14 -21.54 21.10 -10.08
CA ILE A 14 -22.27 20.19 -9.18
C ILE A 14 -22.61 20.87 -7.83
N VAL A 15 -21.82 21.86 -7.41
CA VAL A 15 -22.02 22.65 -6.17
C VAL A 15 -23.00 23.82 -6.37
N GLY A 16 -23.41 24.11 -7.60
CA GLY A 16 -24.17 25.29 -8.00
C GLY A 16 -25.70 25.21 -7.87
N ILE A 17 -26.27 24.58 -6.85
CA ILE A 17 -27.65 24.89 -6.41
C ILE A 17 -27.67 24.84 -4.89
N GLY A 18 -27.90 26.01 -4.27
CA GLY A 18 -28.21 26.14 -2.85
C GLY A 18 -29.50 25.39 -2.53
N VAL A 19 -29.37 24.09 -2.22
CA VAL A 19 -30.46 23.26 -1.70
C VAL A 19 -30.15 22.99 -0.23
N LEU A 20 -31.06 23.45 0.63
CA LEU A 20 -31.22 23.06 2.02
C LEU A 20 -30.75 21.62 2.24
N VAL A 21 -29.62 21.44 2.92
CA VAL A 21 -29.21 20.14 3.43
C VAL A 21 -30.20 19.80 4.55
N LYS A 22 -31.34 19.16 4.19
CA LYS A 22 -32.18 18.44 5.15
C LYS A 22 -31.26 17.54 5.98
N GLU A 23 -31.50 17.49 7.28
CA GLU A 23 -30.78 16.68 8.25
C GLU A 23 -30.76 15.20 7.84
N TYR A 24 -29.77 14.84 7.05
CA TYR A 24 -29.37 13.46 6.89
C TYR A 24 -28.09 13.29 7.70
N SER A 25 -28.28 12.89 8.96
CA SER A 25 -27.24 12.29 9.79
C SER A 25 -26.89 10.91 9.22
N ILE A 26 -26.34 10.88 8.00
CA ILE A 26 -25.81 9.65 7.45
C ILE A 26 -24.37 9.56 7.95
N LYS A 27 -24.19 8.92 9.11
CA LYS A 27 -22.85 8.61 9.64
C LYS A 27 -22.12 7.59 8.78
N GLU A 28 -22.87 6.72 8.09
CA GLU A 28 -22.32 5.57 7.36
C GLU A 28 -22.28 5.82 5.86
N ILE A 29 -21.12 5.60 5.24
CA ILE A 29 -20.97 5.69 3.79
C ILE A 29 -21.72 4.54 3.13
N ASN A 30 -22.31 4.75 1.94
CA ASN A 30 -22.96 3.66 1.21
C ASN A 30 -21.92 2.73 0.58
N LYS A 31 -21.36 1.82 1.38
CA LYS A 31 -20.30 0.88 1.00
C LYS A 31 -20.71 -0.03 -0.16
N ALA A 32 -21.99 -0.37 -0.28
CA ALA A 32 -22.50 -1.27 -1.31
C ALA A 32 -22.32 -0.72 -2.74
N ASP A 33 -22.23 0.61 -2.87
CA ASP A 33 -22.06 1.31 -4.14
C ASP A 33 -20.58 1.59 -4.48
N ILE A 34 -19.63 1.20 -3.61
CA ILE A 34 -18.20 1.45 -3.79
C ILE A 34 -17.55 0.28 -4.53
N ASP A 35 -17.16 0.52 -5.78
CA ASP A 35 -16.22 -0.36 -6.48
C ASP A 35 -14.79 -0.10 -5.98
N VAL A 36 -14.41 -0.79 -4.91
CA VAL A 36 -13.11 -0.59 -4.24
C VAL A 36 -11.93 -0.72 -5.20
N SER A 37 -11.96 -1.72 -6.10
CA SER A 37 -10.87 -1.96 -7.06
C SER A 37 -10.67 -0.75 -7.96
N LYS A 38 -11.76 -0.14 -8.42
CA LYS A 38 -11.71 1.07 -9.25
C LYS A 38 -11.17 2.29 -8.50
N TYR A 39 -11.56 2.48 -7.23
CA TYR A 39 -11.00 3.57 -6.42
C TYR A 39 -9.49 3.39 -6.17
N ILE A 40 -9.04 2.16 -5.94
CA ILE A 40 -7.61 1.84 -5.83
C ILE A 40 -6.91 2.11 -7.16
N GLU A 41 -7.45 1.64 -8.28
CA GLU A 41 -6.88 1.86 -9.61
C GLU A 41 -6.67 3.35 -9.92
N TYR A 42 -7.70 4.18 -9.75
CA TYR A 42 -7.57 5.62 -10.02
C TYR A 42 -6.68 6.35 -9.03
N ALA A 43 -6.65 5.92 -7.76
CA ALA A 43 -5.68 6.42 -6.79
C ALA A 43 -4.24 6.08 -7.22
N ASP A 44 -3.99 4.86 -7.68
CA ASP A 44 -2.68 4.41 -8.16
C ASP A 44 -2.27 5.10 -9.47
N LEU A 45 -3.20 5.31 -10.40
CA LEU A 45 -2.97 6.06 -11.62
C LEU A 45 -2.58 7.51 -11.33
N ALA A 46 -3.24 8.17 -10.37
CA ALA A 46 -2.88 9.51 -9.94
C ALA A 46 -1.53 9.54 -9.20
N SER A 47 -1.20 8.47 -8.45
CA SER A 47 0.04 8.37 -7.66
C SER A 47 1.29 8.31 -8.54
N GLU A 48 1.19 7.68 -9.72
CA GLU A 48 2.31 7.33 -10.59
C GLU A 48 3.51 6.80 -9.78
N ASN A 49 4.71 7.33 -9.96
CA ASN A 49 5.90 7.01 -9.14
C ASN A 49 6.28 8.18 -8.22
N ASN A 50 5.31 8.96 -7.76
CA ASN A 50 5.58 10.19 -7.02
C ASN A 50 5.27 10.00 -5.53
N ALA A 51 4.00 9.73 -5.19
CA ALA A 51 3.58 9.41 -3.84
C ALA A 51 2.17 8.76 -3.84
N GLN A 52 1.89 7.94 -2.83
CA GLN A 52 0.73 7.06 -2.77
C GLN A 52 -0.52 7.80 -2.30
N VAL A 53 -1.53 7.88 -3.16
CA VAL A 53 -2.85 8.44 -2.84
C VAL A 53 -3.66 7.45 -2.01
N ASN A 54 -4.35 7.95 -1.00
CA ASN A 54 -5.25 7.17 -0.16
C ASN A 54 -6.64 7.08 -0.81
N TRP A 55 -7.00 5.91 -1.35
CA TRP A 55 -8.28 5.71 -2.03
C TRP A 55 -9.50 5.95 -1.12
N LYS A 56 -9.38 5.77 0.20
CA LYS A 56 -10.48 6.02 1.15
C LYS A 56 -10.76 7.52 1.29
N TYR A 57 -9.75 8.37 1.14
CA TYR A 57 -9.93 9.81 1.11
C TYR A 57 -10.71 10.22 -0.13
N VAL A 58 -10.34 9.67 -1.29
CA VAL A 58 -11.03 9.88 -2.56
C VAL A 58 -12.50 9.46 -2.46
N ALA A 59 -12.78 8.25 -1.98
CA ALA A 59 -14.14 7.74 -1.80
C ALA A 59 -14.97 8.61 -0.84
N SER A 60 -14.39 9.02 0.28
CA SER A 60 -15.09 9.83 1.29
C SER A 60 -15.42 11.24 0.78
N ILE A 61 -14.51 11.87 0.02
CA ILE A 61 -14.75 13.16 -0.63
C ILE A 61 -15.89 13.02 -1.65
N ILE A 62 -15.84 12.00 -2.51
CA ILE A 62 -16.85 11.76 -3.54
C ILE A 62 -18.21 11.47 -2.91
N ALA A 63 -18.26 10.74 -1.80
CA ALA A 63 -19.49 10.51 -1.05
C ALA A 63 -20.09 11.83 -0.55
N VAL A 64 -19.28 12.74 -0.01
CA VAL A 64 -19.77 14.06 0.41
C VAL A 64 -20.25 14.90 -0.78
N LEU A 65 -19.51 14.91 -1.90
CA LEU A 65 -19.91 15.62 -3.13
C LEU A 65 -21.24 15.13 -3.69
N ASN A 66 -21.48 13.82 -3.65
CA ASN A 66 -22.67 13.18 -4.20
C ASN A 66 -23.77 12.91 -3.17
N LYS A 67 -23.67 13.46 -1.95
CA LYS A 67 -24.65 13.24 -0.87
C LYS A 67 -24.90 11.74 -0.60
N ASN A 68 -23.82 10.96 -0.57
CA ASN A 68 -23.75 9.52 -0.37
C ASN A 68 -24.40 8.65 -1.47
N LYS A 69 -24.67 9.22 -2.65
CA LYS A 69 -25.16 8.49 -3.83
C LYS A 69 -23.99 8.12 -4.74
N LEU A 70 -23.41 6.95 -4.53
CA LEU A 70 -22.18 6.53 -5.19
C LEU A 70 -22.44 5.67 -6.44
N GLU A 71 -23.67 5.20 -6.63
CA GLU A 71 -24.09 4.32 -7.73
C GLU A 71 -23.94 4.95 -9.14
N LYS A 72 -23.80 6.28 -9.21
CA LYS A 72 -23.63 7.05 -10.47
C LYS A 72 -22.26 7.66 -10.66
N VAL A 73 -21.32 7.40 -9.75
CA VAL A 73 -19.98 7.96 -9.82
C VAL A 73 -19.26 7.36 -11.02
N ASN A 74 -18.80 8.23 -11.93
CA ASN A 74 -18.02 7.81 -13.08
C ASN A 74 -16.51 7.94 -12.83
N ASP A 75 -15.76 7.29 -13.70
CA ASP A 75 -14.30 7.25 -13.78
C ASP A 75 -13.64 8.63 -13.74
N SER A 76 -14.19 9.59 -14.49
CA SER A 76 -13.66 10.96 -14.54
C SER A 76 -13.70 11.62 -13.17
N GLN A 77 -14.78 11.42 -12.41
CA GLN A 77 -14.90 11.99 -11.08
C GLN A 77 -13.90 11.38 -10.09
N ILE A 78 -13.71 10.04 -10.12
CA ILE A 78 -12.71 9.37 -9.27
C ILE A 78 -11.32 9.87 -9.61
N LYS A 79 -11.00 9.97 -10.91
CA LYS A 79 -9.73 10.51 -11.38
C LYS A 79 -9.52 11.95 -10.94
N GLU A 80 -10.47 12.84 -11.16
CA GLU A 80 -10.36 14.27 -10.82
C GLU A 80 -10.13 14.49 -9.32
N VAL A 81 -10.80 13.71 -8.47
CA VAL A 81 -10.60 13.78 -7.02
C VAL A 81 -9.26 13.15 -6.61
N SER A 82 -8.84 12.06 -7.24
CA SER A 82 -7.52 11.47 -7.01
C SER A 82 -6.39 12.44 -7.39
N ASP A 83 -6.55 13.11 -8.53
CA ASP A 83 -5.58 14.09 -9.05
C ASP A 83 -5.37 15.27 -8.08
N LEU A 84 -6.36 15.63 -7.23
CA LEU A 84 -6.21 16.67 -6.19
C LEU A 84 -5.07 16.39 -5.22
N PHE A 85 -4.79 15.13 -4.93
CA PHE A 85 -3.76 14.73 -3.98
C PHE A 85 -2.33 14.85 -4.56
N VAL A 86 -2.21 15.15 -5.86
CA VAL A 86 -0.95 15.04 -6.62
C VAL A 86 -0.66 16.24 -7.54
N LYS A 87 -1.48 17.30 -7.49
CA LYS A 87 -1.48 18.41 -8.46
C LYS A 87 -0.17 19.18 -8.63
N ASP A 88 0.66 19.27 -7.61
CA ASP A 88 1.86 20.13 -7.58
C ASP A 88 3.17 19.33 -7.37
N PHE A 89 3.24 18.09 -7.86
CA PHE A 89 4.46 17.28 -7.75
C PHE A 89 5.72 17.96 -8.32
N SER A 90 5.58 18.81 -9.34
CA SER A 90 6.69 19.61 -9.88
C SER A 90 7.44 20.50 -8.86
N LYS A 91 6.87 20.73 -7.67
CA LYS A 91 7.48 21.56 -6.63
C LYS A 91 8.00 20.78 -5.43
N ASN A 92 7.30 19.76 -4.95
CA ASN A 92 7.57 19.18 -3.63
C ASN A 92 7.56 17.64 -3.52
N ASN A 93 7.23 16.86 -4.57
CA ASN A 93 7.18 15.39 -4.52
C ASN A 93 6.42 14.79 -3.30
N LYS A 94 5.37 15.48 -2.81
CA LYS A 94 4.56 15.06 -1.65
C LYS A 94 3.09 14.94 -2.02
N VAL A 95 2.40 13.98 -1.41
CA VAL A 95 0.93 13.91 -1.45
C VAL A 95 0.38 15.14 -0.74
N GLU A 96 -0.60 15.79 -1.35
CA GLU A 96 -1.30 16.91 -0.72
C GLU A 96 -2.07 16.43 0.52
N ASN A 97 -2.07 17.23 1.58
CA ASN A 97 -2.77 16.87 2.80
C ASN A 97 -4.29 16.89 2.58
N LEU A 98 -5.01 15.94 3.19
CA LEU A 98 -6.48 15.90 3.13
C LEU A 98 -7.10 17.27 3.46
N SER A 99 -6.66 17.94 4.53
CA SER A 99 -7.19 19.25 4.92
C SER A 99 -7.09 20.30 3.81
N ASN A 100 -5.95 20.37 3.13
CA ASN A 100 -5.71 21.29 2.01
C ASN A 100 -6.59 20.96 0.80
N VAL A 101 -6.76 19.67 0.48
CA VAL A 101 -7.69 19.24 -0.58
C VAL A 101 -9.12 19.64 -0.25
N LEU A 102 -9.56 19.44 1.01
CA LEU A 102 -10.89 19.85 1.45
C LEU A 102 -11.08 21.38 1.40
N ASP A 103 -10.04 22.14 1.68
CA ASP A 103 -10.03 23.61 1.55
C ASP A 103 -10.09 24.06 0.08
N GLU A 104 -9.35 23.42 -0.83
CA GLU A 104 -9.42 23.69 -2.28
C GLU A 104 -10.83 23.41 -2.83
N LEU A 105 -11.48 22.35 -2.34
CA LEU A 105 -12.87 22.00 -2.64
C LEU A 105 -13.89 22.92 -1.96
N LYS A 106 -13.44 23.86 -1.10
CA LYS A 106 -14.28 24.80 -0.34
C LYS A 106 -15.30 24.10 0.56
N PHE A 107 -14.94 22.95 1.13
CA PHE A 107 -15.81 22.25 2.07
C PHE A 107 -15.97 23.04 3.36
N ASN A 108 -17.22 23.20 3.81
CA ASN A 108 -17.49 23.79 5.12
C ASN A 108 -17.18 22.80 6.27
N ASN A 109 -17.19 23.29 7.52
CA ASN A 109 -16.87 22.47 8.69
C ASN A 109 -17.72 21.20 8.83
N LYS A 110 -18.99 21.23 8.40
CA LYS A 110 -19.87 20.05 8.44
C LYS A 110 -19.45 19.01 7.40
N GLN A 111 -19.14 19.44 6.18
CA GLN A 111 -18.65 18.57 5.11
C GLN A 111 -17.30 17.95 5.47
N LYS A 112 -16.37 18.72 6.05
CA LYS A 112 -15.07 18.20 6.52
C LYS A 112 -15.23 17.12 7.60
N ARG A 113 -16.13 17.33 8.57
CA ARG A 113 -16.47 16.33 9.58
C ARG A 113 -17.03 15.06 8.94
N LEU A 114 -17.97 15.21 8.00
CA LEU A 114 -18.58 14.08 7.30
C LEU A 114 -17.56 13.26 6.49
N VAL A 115 -16.57 13.91 5.85
CA VAL A 115 -15.45 13.20 5.21
C VAL A 115 -14.70 12.33 6.22
N ASN A 116 -14.38 12.86 7.40
CA ASN A 116 -13.68 12.09 8.44
C ASN A 116 -14.54 10.95 8.99
N ASP A 117 -15.86 11.17 9.17
CA ASP A 117 -16.78 10.11 9.59
C ASP A 117 -16.80 8.96 8.57
N TYR A 118 -16.81 9.26 7.27
CA TYR A 118 -16.72 8.26 6.21
C TYR A 118 -15.37 7.56 6.14
N ILE A 119 -14.26 8.26 6.40
CA ILE A 119 -12.93 7.64 6.47
C ILE A 119 -12.89 6.60 7.61
N GLU A 120 -13.41 6.95 8.79
CA GLU A 120 -13.49 6.03 9.93
C GLU A 120 -14.39 4.83 9.62
N ASP A 121 -15.52 5.06 8.96
CA ASP A 121 -16.44 3.98 8.56
C ASP A 121 -15.82 3.02 7.52
N LEU A 122 -14.85 3.50 6.73
CA LEU A 122 -14.07 2.70 5.77
C LEU A 122 -12.82 2.04 6.37
N LYS A 123 -12.50 2.21 7.66
CA LYS A 123 -11.21 1.75 8.23
C LYS A 123 -10.91 0.28 7.96
N ASP A 124 -11.88 -0.61 8.13
CA ASP A 124 -11.77 -2.06 7.92
C ASP A 124 -12.41 -2.51 6.58
N TYR A 125 -12.66 -1.56 5.67
CA TYR A 125 -13.26 -1.84 4.37
C TYR A 125 -12.21 -1.85 3.24
N GLY A 126 -12.41 -2.70 2.24
CA GLY A 126 -11.49 -2.91 1.12
C GLY A 126 -11.96 -4.02 0.19
N ILE A 127 -11.04 -4.60 -0.61
CA ILE A 127 -11.37 -5.67 -1.57
C ILE A 127 -11.87 -6.93 -0.84
N LYS A 128 -11.31 -7.24 0.34
CA LYS A 128 -11.67 -8.38 1.19
C LYS A 128 -11.96 -7.94 2.63
N PRO A 129 -13.10 -7.26 2.90
CA PRO A 129 -13.40 -6.67 4.21
C PRO A 129 -13.35 -7.68 5.38
N GLU A 130 -13.73 -8.93 5.13
CA GLU A 130 -13.66 -10.01 6.13
C GLU A 130 -12.24 -10.31 6.61
N ARG A 131 -11.22 -10.01 5.79
CA ARG A 131 -9.80 -10.21 6.13
C ARG A 131 -9.16 -9.00 6.80
N LEU A 132 -9.82 -7.84 6.74
CA LEU A 132 -9.31 -6.57 7.27
C LEU A 132 -9.73 -6.32 8.73
N LYS A 133 -10.61 -7.15 9.29
CA LYS A 133 -10.98 -7.05 10.70
C LYS A 133 -9.77 -7.30 11.59
N SER A 134 -9.63 -6.48 12.63
CA SER A 134 -8.45 -6.46 13.52
C SER A 134 -8.19 -7.76 14.27
N ASP A 135 -9.20 -8.59 14.49
CA ASP A 135 -9.12 -9.86 15.21
C ASP A 135 -8.69 -11.05 14.34
N THR A 136 -8.64 -10.86 13.01
CA THR A 136 -8.23 -11.89 12.06
C THR A 136 -6.76 -12.26 12.22
N GLN A 137 -6.41 -13.51 11.87
CA GLN A 137 -5.01 -13.95 11.86
C GLN A 137 -4.14 -13.13 10.89
N TYR A 138 -4.73 -12.60 9.82
CA TYR A 138 -4.02 -11.81 8.81
C TYR A 138 -3.59 -10.46 9.38
N MET A 139 -4.54 -9.71 9.94
CA MET A 139 -4.23 -8.41 10.55
C MET A 139 -3.34 -8.55 11.77
N LYS A 140 -3.46 -9.62 12.56
CA LYS A 140 -2.51 -9.90 13.66
C LYS A 140 -1.07 -10.00 13.16
N PHE A 141 -0.82 -10.75 12.09
CA PHE A 141 0.51 -10.87 11.51
C PHE A 141 1.00 -9.55 10.90
N ILE A 142 0.14 -8.85 10.14
CA ILE A 142 0.49 -7.55 9.55
C ILE A 142 0.87 -6.54 10.64
N ASN A 143 0.03 -6.39 11.66
CA ASN A 143 0.24 -5.45 12.76
C ASN A 143 1.51 -5.77 13.57
N GLU A 144 1.84 -7.06 13.73
CA GLU A 144 3.06 -7.51 14.42
C GLU A 144 4.33 -6.95 13.77
N ILE A 145 4.37 -6.88 12.43
CA ILE A 145 5.56 -6.49 11.68
C ILE A 145 5.52 -5.06 11.11
N GLU A 146 4.37 -4.39 11.18
CA GLU A 146 4.16 -3.06 10.58
C GLU A 146 5.14 -2.01 11.10
N THR A 147 5.36 -1.95 12.42
CA THR A 147 6.28 -0.96 13.01
C THR A 147 7.70 -1.13 12.48
N SER A 148 8.18 -2.37 12.36
CA SER A 148 9.50 -2.69 11.82
C SER A 148 9.59 -2.35 10.33
N ALA A 149 8.53 -2.61 9.56
CA ALA A 149 8.45 -2.23 8.14
C ALA A 149 8.52 -0.70 7.95
N ILE A 150 7.83 0.07 8.79
CA ILE A 150 7.90 1.54 8.80
C ILE A 150 9.30 2.05 9.14
N GLN A 151 9.96 1.45 10.13
CA GLN A 151 11.34 1.81 10.49
C GLN A 151 12.31 1.51 9.34
N ASN A 152 12.15 0.35 8.69
CA ASN A 152 12.93 -0.01 7.52
C ASN A 152 12.75 0.98 6.37
N TYR A 153 11.53 1.44 6.11
CA TYR A 153 11.30 2.45 5.08
C TYR A 153 12.11 3.74 5.36
N LYS A 154 12.15 4.19 6.61
CA LYS A 154 12.90 5.40 6.99
C LYS A 154 14.39 5.27 6.66
N ASN A 155 14.96 4.11 6.97
CA ASN A 155 16.39 3.82 6.83
C ASN A 155 16.82 3.42 5.41
N TYR A 156 16.01 2.59 4.74
CA TYR A 156 16.39 1.88 3.51
C TYR A 156 15.50 2.20 2.32
N LYS A 157 14.42 2.97 2.48
CA LYS A 157 13.46 3.35 1.42
C LYS A 157 12.71 2.17 0.76
N ILE A 158 12.65 1.02 1.42
CA ILE A 158 11.72 -0.05 1.07
C ILE A 158 10.36 0.27 1.69
N LEU A 159 9.32 0.40 0.87
CA LEU A 159 7.98 0.77 1.33
C LEU A 159 7.46 -0.25 2.35
N PRO A 160 6.75 0.21 3.40
CA PRO A 160 6.16 -0.69 4.39
C PRO A 160 5.28 -1.76 3.74
N SER A 161 4.44 -1.38 2.76
CA SER A 161 3.59 -2.30 2.02
C SER A 161 4.36 -3.44 1.34
N ILE A 162 5.50 -3.12 0.73
CA ILE A 162 6.39 -4.07 0.06
C ILE A 162 7.01 -5.02 1.09
N THR A 163 7.56 -4.49 2.17
CA THR A 163 8.17 -5.32 3.23
C THR A 163 7.16 -6.32 3.79
N ILE A 164 5.94 -5.85 4.10
CA ILE A 164 4.87 -6.68 4.65
C ILE A 164 4.41 -7.73 3.63
N ALA A 165 4.19 -7.35 2.37
CA ALA A 165 3.75 -8.27 1.32
C ALA A 165 4.81 -9.35 1.02
N GLN A 166 6.09 -8.98 1.00
CA GLN A 166 7.18 -9.96 0.87
C GLN A 166 7.19 -10.90 2.08
N ALA A 167 7.12 -10.36 3.31
CA ALA A 167 7.07 -11.20 4.51
C ALA A 167 5.88 -12.18 4.48
N ILE A 168 4.70 -11.75 4.01
CA ILE A 168 3.53 -12.62 3.83
C ILE A 168 3.84 -13.80 2.91
N ILE A 169 4.43 -13.54 1.73
CA ILE A 169 4.76 -14.57 0.73
C ILE A 169 5.84 -15.50 1.28
N GLU A 170 6.98 -14.95 1.67
CA GLU A 170 8.18 -15.73 1.99
C GLU A 170 8.02 -16.56 3.27
N SER A 171 7.22 -16.09 4.22
CA SER A 171 6.98 -16.79 5.49
C SER A 171 5.67 -17.56 5.55
N SER A 172 4.84 -17.51 4.50
CA SER A 172 3.48 -18.04 4.51
C SER A 172 2.66 -17.51 5.70
N TRP A 173 2.59 -16.18 5.85
CA TRP A 173 1.95 -15.51 7.00
C TRP A 173 2.60 -15.82 8.36
N GLY A 174 3.93 -15.92 8.38
CA GLY A 174 4.71 -16.27 9.56
C GLY A 174 4.55 -17.74 9.98
N LYS A 175 4.02 -18.61 9.09
CA LYS A 175 3.71 -20.00 9.41
C LYS A 175 4.76 -21.00 8.98
N SER A 176 5.72 -20.62 8.13
CA SER A 176 6.84 -21.49 7.77
C SER A 176 7.66 -21.86 9.02
N SER A 177 8.29 -23.04 9.01
CA SER A 177 9.12 -23.48 10.14
C SER A 177 10.25 -22.48 10.43
N LEU A 178 10.87 -21.94 9.36
CA LEU A 178 11.88 -20.89 9.47
C LEU A 178 11.38 -19.64 10.21
N ALA A 179 10.18 -19.16 9.87
CA ALA A 179 9.59 -17.99 10.50
C ALA A 179 9.15 -18.25 11.95
N LYS A 180 8.58 -19.43 12.23
CA LYS A 180 8.05 -19.77 13.56
C LYS A 180 9.13 -20.09 14.59
N GLU A 181 10.13 -20.88 14.19
CA GLU A 181 11.13 -21.43 15.12
C GLU A 181 12.36 -20.53 15.21
N TYR A 182 12.69 -19.80 14.14
CA TYR A 182 13.95 -19.06 14.02
C TYR A 182 13.76 -17.58 13.67
N ASN A 183 12.52 -17.09 13.67
CA ASN A 183 12.14 -15.72 13.28
C ASN A 183 12.59 -15.31 11.87
N ASN A 184 12.99 -16.26 11.02
CA ASN A 184 13.52 -15.97 9.69
C ASN A 184 12.38 -15.89 8.66
N LEU A 185 11.85 -14.68 8.48
CA LEU A 185 10.69 -14.42 7.62
C LEU A 185 10.99 -14.60 6.14
N PHE A 186 12.23 -14.34 5.71
CA PHE A 186 12.62 -14.28 4.30
C PHE A 186 13.49 -15.44 3.85
N GLY A 187 13.66 -16.47 4.69
CA GLY A 187 14.47 -17.65 4.38
C GLY A 187 15.94 -17.32 4.11
N ILE A 188 16.50 -16.29 4.75
CA ILE A 188 17.87 -15.83 4.44
C ILE A 188 18.87 -16.90 4.90
N LYS A 189 19.67 -17.40 3.95
CA LYS A 189 20.76 -18.35 4.20
C LYS A 189 21.91 -17.68 4.97
N ALA A 190 22.57 -18.43 5.84
CA ALA A 190 23.76 -18.01 6.56
C ALA A 190 24.99 -18.27 5.70
N ASP A 191 25.43 -17.24 4.97
CA ASP A 191 26.67 -17.27 4.19
C ASP A 191 27.93 -17.22 5.08
N ALA A 192 29.12 -17.26 4.46
CA ALA A 192 30.41 -17.26 5.15
C ALA A 192 30.69 -15.97 5.98
N TYR A 193 29.99 -14.88 5.68
CA TYR A 193 30.14 -13.60 6.37
C TYR A 193 29.18 -13.47 7.55
N TRP A 194 28.12 -14.27 7.61
CA TRP A 194 27.19 -14.30 8.75
C TRP A 194 27.90 -14.72 10.04
N LYS A 195 27.81 -13.86 11.07
CA LYS A 195 28.40 -14.10 12.41
C LYS A 195 27.37 -14.37 13.50
N GLY A 196 26.08 -14.27 13.18
CA GLY A 196 25.00 -14.54 14.12
C GLY A 196 24.67 -16.03 14.27
N LYS A 197 23.61 -16.31 15.02
CA LYS A 197 23.09 -17.68 15.20
C LYS A 197 22.61 -18.25 13.87
N SER A 198 22.69 -19.57 13.73
CA SER A 198 22.30 -20.27 12.51
C SER A 198 21.81 -21.67 12.80
N VAL A 199 20.90 -22.17 11.97
CA VAL A 199 20.43 -23.57 11.99
C VAL A 199 20.74 -24.21 10.63
N THR A 200 21.12 -25.48 10.64
CA THR A 200 21.20 -26.30 9.43
C THR A 200 19.92 -27.11 9.30
N LEU A 201 19.25 -27.04 8.16
CA LEU A 201 18.02 -27.77 7.87
C LEU A 201 18.12 -28.45 6.51
N GLU A 202 17.51 -29.63 6.40
CA GLU A 202 17.31 -30.29 5.12
C GLU A 202 16.33 -29.48 4.25
N THR A 203 16.76 -29.15 3.04
CA THR A 203 15.96 -28.46 2.03
C THR A 203 15.85 -29.30 0.77
N LYS A 204 14.75 -29.11 0.04
CA LYS A 204 14.59 -29.66 -1.31
C LYS A 204 14.93 -28.57 -2.31
N GLU A 205 16.16 -28.58 -2.81
CA GLU A 205 16.57 -27.74 -3.94
C GLU A 205 16.42 -28.57 -5.24
N HIS A 206 15.72 -28.04 -6.24
CA HIS A 206 15.49 -28.62 -7.59
C HIS A 206 15.24 -30.15 -7.68
N LEU A 207 13.99 -30.53 -8.01
CA LEU A 207 13.62 -31.87 -8.51
C LEU A 207 14.24 -33.04 -7.71
N ASP A 208 13.92 -33.12 -6.41
CA ASP A 208 14.13 -34.27 -5.51
C ASP A 208 15.51 -34.47 -4.88
N THR A 209 16.42 -33.49 -4.89
CA THR A 209 17.64 -33.57 -4.07
C THR A 209 17.41 -32.95 -2.70
N ILE A 210 17.58 -33.74 -1.64
CA ILE A 210 17.66 -33.25 -0.26
C ILE A 210 19.09 -32.80 -0.02
N ILE A 211 19.28 -31.53 0.30
CA ILE A 211 20.57 -30.98 0.70
C ILE A 211 20.45 -30.27 2.05
N ASP A 212 21.53 -30.22 2.80
CA ASP A 212 21.60 -29.39 4.00
C ASP A 212 21.91 -27.94 3.62
N ASP A 213 21.01 -27.03 3.98
CA ASP A 213 21.24 -25.59 3.89
C ASP A 213 21.35 -24.98 5.28
N LYS A 214 22.19 -23.95 5.38
CA LYS A 214 22.37 -23.18 6.61
C LYS A 214 21.56 -21.89 6.55
N PHE A 215 20.70 -21.67 7.54
CA PHE A 215 19.84 -20.49 7.64
C PHE A 215 20.20 -19.62 8.84
N ARG A 216 19.99 -18.31 8.70
CA ARG A 216 20.15 -17.35 9.79
C ARG A 216 19.03 -17.54 10.83
N ILE A 217 19.35 -17.39 12.11
CA ILE A 217 18.39 -17.32 13.22
C ILE A 217 18.41 -15.89 13.76
N TYR A 218 17.23 -15.36 14.05
CA TYR A 218 17.07 -14.02 14.63
C TYR A 218 16.40 -14.11 16.00
N ASP A 219 16.71 -13.15 16.87
CA ASP A 219 16.10 -13.08 18.20
C ASP A 219 14.62 -12.67 18.11
N ASP A 220 14.25 -11.87 17.09
CA ASP A 220 12.87 -11.55 16.74
C ASP A 220 12.68 -11.28 15.23
N LYS A 221 11.42 -11.13 14.80
CA LYS A 221 11.06 -10.84 13.40
C LYS A 221 11.56 -9.48 12.92
N SER A 222 11.77 -8.51 13.81
CA SER A 222 12.25 -7.17 13.45
C SER A 222 13.70 -7.21 12.97
N GLU A 223 14.53 -8.07 13.57
CA GLU A 223 15.90 -8.31 13.09
C GLU A 223 15.90 -8.96 11.70
N SER A 224 15.01 -9.92 11.44
CA SER A 224 14.87 -10.53 10.11
C SER A 224 14.46 -9.51 9.05
N ILE A 225 13.54 -8.60 9.39
CA ILE A 225 13.10 -7.49 8.52
C ILE A 225 14.25 -6.53 8.24
N LYS A 226 15.01 -6.15 9.27
CA LYS A 226 16.17 -5.27 9.11
C LYS A 226 17.25 -5.90 8.22
N ASP A 227 17.62 -7.15 8.47
CA ASP A 227 18.65 -7.88 7.71
C ASP A 227 18.23 -8.06 6.24
N HIS A 228 16.94 -8.31 5.98
CA HIS A 228 16.39 -8.33 4.62
C HIS A 228 16.57 -7.00 3.89
N ALA A 229 16.26 -5.88 4.54
CA ALA A 229 16.47 -4.56 3.94
C ALA A 229 17.95 -4.24 3.71
N GLU A 230 18.84 -4.66 4.60
CA GLU A 230 20.29 -4.54 4.44
C GLU A 230 20.79 -5.37 3.25
N PHE A 231 20.30 -6.59 3.09
CA PHE A 231 20.59 -7.42 1.92
C PHE A 231 20.17 -6.73 0.61
N LEU A 232 18.96 -6.14 0.57
CA LEU A 232 18.51 -5.38 -0.58
C LEU A 232 19.44 -4.17 -0.82
N ALA A 233 19.72 -3.38 0.21
CA ALA A 233 20.47 -2.13 0.10
C ALA A 233 21.93 -2.32 -0.31
N THR A 234 22.55 -3.41 0.13
CA THR A 234 23.96 -3.72 -0.16
C THR A 234 24.16 -4.35 -1.54
N ASN A 235 23.14 -5.03 -2.08
CA ASN A 235 23.21 -5.65 -3.39
C ASN A 235 22.93 -4.65 -4.52
N LYS A 236 23.99 -4.31 -5.26
CA LYS A 236 23.98 -3.31 -6.34
C LYS A 236 22.89 -3.52 -7.40
N ARG A 237 22.42 -4.75 -7.61
CA ARG A 237 21.38 -5.04 -8.62
C ARG A 237 20.05 -4.34 -8.32
N TYR A 238 19.68 -4.20 -7.05
CA TYR A 238 18.42 -3.55 -6.68
C TYR A 238 18.50 -2.04 -6.87
N LYS A 239 19.65 -1.43 -6.52
CA LYS A 239 19.92 -0.02 -6.81
C LYS A 239 19.93 0.25 -8.31
N ALA A 240 20.61 -0.59 -9.11
CA ALA A 240 20.68 -0.44 -10.56
C ALA A 240 19.32 -0.55 -11.26
N ASN A 241 18.33 -1.17 -10.61
CA ASN A 241 16.97 -1.31 -11.13
C ASN A 241 15.95 -0.35 -10.47
N GLY A 242 16.42 0.63 -9.69
CA GLY A 242 15.58 1.70 -9.16
C GLY A 242 14.67 1.30 -7.98
N VAL A 243 14.97 0.20 -7.28
CA VAL A 243 14.16 -0.26 -6.14
C VAL A 243 14.02 0.83 -5.07
N PHE A 244 15.11 1.55 -4.77
CA PHE A 244 15.13 2.58 -3.72
C PHE A 244 14.65 3.96 -4.21
N ASP A 245 14.51 4.13 -5.52
CA ASP A 245 14.03 5.37 -6.14
C ASP A 245 12.51 5.38 -6.28
N ALA A 246 11.90 4.19 -6.38
CA ALA A 246 10.46 4.02 -6.44
C ALA A 246 9.75 4.60 -5.20
N LYS A 247 8.64 5.31 -5.44
CA LYS A 247 7.84 5.98 -4.40
C LYS A 247 6.49 5.34 -4.18
N THR A 248 6.04 4.48 -5.08
CA THR A 248 4.79 3.76 -4.96
C THR A 248 5.04 2.26 -5.09
N TYR A 249 4.19 1.48 -4.45
CA TYR A 249 4.40 0.04 -4.33
C TYR A 249 4.41 -0.66 -5.69
N ILE A 250 3.60 -0.21 -6.65
CA ILE A 250 3.58 -0.77 -8.01
C ILE A 250 4.95 -0.65 -8.67
N TYR A 251 5.58 0.54 -8.58
CA TYR A 251 6.90 0.77 -9.18
C TYR A 251 7.98 0.00 -8.43
N GLN A 252 7.90 -0.08 -7.10
CA GLN A 252 8.90 -0.81 -6.30
C GLN A 252 8.80 -2.33 -6.50
N ALA A 253 7.59 -2.89 -6.60
CA ALA A 253 7.34 -4.30 -6.93
C ALA A 253 7.91 -4.65 -8.31
N LYS A 254 7.65 -3.82 -9.33
CA LYS A 254 8.20 -3.99 -10.68
C LYS A 254 9.74 -3.89 -10.70
N ALA A 255 10.31 -2.95 -9.93
CA ALA A 255 11.75 -2.81 -9.80
C ALA A 255 12.40 -4.04 -9.15
N LEU A 256 11.76 -4.63 -8.12
CA LEU A 256 12.21 -5.85 -7.46
C LEU A 256 12.18 -7.05 -8.42
N GLU A 257 11.10 -7.23 -9.17
CA GLU A 257 11.00 -8.29 -10.17
C GLU A 257 12.04 -8.13 -11.29
N LYS A 258 12.20 -6.91 -11.82
CA LYS A 258 13.23 -6.59 -12.81
C LYS A 258 14.64 -6.86 -12.30
N ALA A 259 14.89 -6.62 -11.02
CA ALA A 259 16.17 -6.92 -10.37
C ALA A 259 16.42 -8.42 -10.14
N GLY A 260 15.45 -9.29 -10.44
CA GLY A 260 15.54 -10.73 -10.24
C GLY A 260 15.46 -11.13 -8.77
N TYR A 261 14.55 -10.50 -8.01
CA TYR A 261 14.28 -10.91 -6.63
C TYR A 261 13.71 -12.34 -6.56
N SER A 262 12.81 -12.69 -7.49
CA SER A 262 12.20 -14.02 -7.59
C SER A 262 12.26 -14.55 -9.02
N THR A 263 12.33 -15.86 -9.17
CA THR A 263 12.23 -16.57 -10.45
C THR A 263 10.83 -17.11 -10.74
N ALA A 264 9.85 -16.80 -9.87
CA ALA A 264 8.48 -17.29 -10.01
C ALA A 264 7.86 -16.89 -11.36
N LYS A 265 7.27 -17.88 -12.03
CA LYS A 265 6.58 -17.73 -13.32
C LYS A 265 5.10 -18.05 -13.20
N ASP A 266 4.28 -17.44 -14.04
CA ASP A 266 2.91 -17.86 -14.31
C ASP A 266 2.86 -19.06 -15.28
N GLU A 267 1.65 -19.49 -15.64
CA GLU A 267 1.44 -20.61 -16.58
C GLU A 267 1.96 -20.32 -18.00
N SER A 268 2.12 -19.03 -18.35
CA SER A 268 2.65 -18.60 -19.65
C SER A 268 4.18 -18.49 -19.68
N GLY A 269 4.85 -18.66 -18.53
CA GLY A 269 6.30 -18.46 -18.39
C GLY A 269 6.72 -17.00 -18.13
N SER A 270 5.76 -16.11 -17.89
CA SER A 270 5.99 -14.70 -17.55
C SER A 270 6.29 -14.54 -16.06
N ASN A 271 7.15 -13.59 -15.69
CA ASN A 271 7.40 -13.30 -14.27
C ASN A 271 6.10 -12.80 -13.61
N ILE A 272 5.80 -13.27 -12.40
CA ILE A 272 4.54 -12.98 -11.71
C ILE A 272 4.74 -12.43 -10.28
N TYR A 273 5.98 -12.14 -9.90
CA TYR A 273 6.28 -11.72 -8.53
C TYR A 273 5.75 -10.31 -8.24
N ALA A 274 5.91 -9.37 -9.17
CA ALA A 274 5.41 -8.02 -9.00
C ALA A 274 3.89 -7.99 -8.86
N GLU A 275 3.19 -8.77 -9.69
CA GLU A 275 1.73 -8.91 -9.66
C GLU A 275 1.25 -9.48 -8.31
N ARG A 276 1.86 -10.56 -7.82
CA ARG A 276 1.52 -11.14 -6.51
C ARG A 276 1.68 -10.14 -5.36
N LEU A 277 2.74 -9.33 -5.38
CA LEU A 277 2.93 -8.28 -4.39
C LEU A 277 1.83 -7.22 -4.49
N ILE A 278 1.54 -6.73 -5.69
CA ILE A 278 0.52 -5.71 -5.93
C ILE A 278 -0.84 -6.19 -5.45
N GLU A 279 -1.24 -7.41 -5.82
CA GLU A 279 -2.52 -7.99 -5.40
C GLU A 279 -2.64 -8.11 -3.88
N LEU A 280 -1.59 -8.60 -3.20
CA LEU A 280 -1.60 -8.69 -1.74
C LEU A 280 -1.70 -7.32 -1.10
N ILE A 281 -0.95 -6.34 -1.60
CA ILE A 281 -0.98 -4.98 -1.09
C ILE A 281 -2.40 -4.40 -1.19
N GLN A 282 -3.04 -4.52 -2.34
CA GLN A 282 -4.40 -4.03 -2.56
C GLN A 282 -5.44 -4.79 -1.72
N GLN A 283 -5.33 -6.13 -1.63
CA GLN A 283 -6.26 -6.97 -0.85
C GLN A 283 -6.26 -6.61 0.65
N TYR A 284 -5.10 -6.25 1.18
CA TYR A 284 -4.91 -5.94 2.60
C TYR A 284 -4.77 -4.44 2.89
N ASN A 285 -5.05 -3.56 1.91
CA ASN A 285 -4.93 -2.11 2.04
C ASN A 285 -3.54 -1.62 2.52
N LEU A 286 -2.46 -2.37 2.24
CA LEU A 286 -1.13 -2.04 2.76
C LEU A 286 -0.56 -0.74 2.18
N GLN A 287 -0.98 -0.35 0.97
CA GLN A 287 -0.65 0.93 0.34
C GLN A 287 -1.15 2.14 1.13
N LEU A 288 -2.12 1.95 2.03
CA LEU A 288 -2.57 3.03 2.93
C LEU A 288 -1.52 3.39 3.97
N ILE A 289 -0.70 2.41 4.41
CA ILE A 289 0.44 2.63 5.32
C ILE A 289 1.47 3.53 4.62
N ASP A 290 1.77 3.23 3.35
CA ASP A 290 2.70 4.04 2.54
C ASP A 290 2.21 5.48 2.43
N SER A 291 0.93 5.67 2.10
CA SER A 291 0.29 6.99 2.00
C SER A 291 0.39 7.79 3.30
N GLU A 292 0.07 7.15 4.44
CA GLU A 292 0.14 7.79 5.75
C GLU A 292 1.56 8.25 6.08
N ILE A 293 2.56 7.38 5.89
CA ILE A 293 3.95 7.73 6.18
C ILE A 293 4.47 8.83 5.25
N GLN A 294 4.12 8.79 3.97
CA GLN A 294 4.54 9.81 3.00
C GLN A 294 3.92 11.17 3.28
N SER A 295 2.71 11.23 3.85
CA SER A 295 2.07 12.49 4.26
C SER A 295 2.74 13.17 5.48
N LYS A 296 3.54 12.43 6.25
CA LYS A 296 4.22 12.90 7.47
C LYS A 296 5.68 13.30 7.25
N LEU A 297 6.28 12.95 6.12
CA LEU A 297 7.65 13.30 5.71
C LEU A 297 7.68 14.65 5.00
#